data_AF-A0A7R8ZY81-F1
#
_entry.id   AF-A0A7R8ZY81-F1
#
_cell.length_a   1.000
_cell.length_b   1.000
_cell.length_c   1.000
_cell.angle_alpha   90.00
_cell.angle_beta   90.00
_cell.angle_gamma   90.00
#
_symmetry.space_group_name_H-M   'P 1'
#
loop_
_entity.id
_entity.type
_entity.pdbx_description
1 polymer ?
#
loop_
_entity_poly.entity_id
_entity_poly.type
_entity_poly.pdbx_seq_one_letter_code
_entity_poly.pdbx_strand_id
1 'polypeptide(L)'
;MMGIRADMTPQIARIDAHKLKTDQPNRLCYIGSVLHTRAQREGGTRSPLQSGALTLDLGHVGIFRELAKQAGFSKEQEQAFTDMLERKALPEINNWLAASDLPAPVCEMLAQLPLLYGPIAVLEQAQQ
;
A
#
# COMPACT_ATOMS: atom_id res chain seq x y z
N MET A 1 34.15 -1.69 4.51
CA MET A 1 33.66 -2.92 5.18
C MET A 1 32.37 -3.33 4.49
N MET A 2 32.31 -4.51 3.86
CA MET A 2 31.13 -4.95 3.10
C MET A 2 30.16 -5.66 4.06
N GLY A 3 28.99 -5.07 4.32
CA GLY A 3 27.99 -5.64 5.23
C GLY A 3 27.23 -6.81 4.59
N ILE A 4 27.10 -7.91 5.33
CA ILE A 4 26.31 -9.08 4.93
C ILE A 4 24.84 -8.83 5.28
N ARG A 5 23.92 -9.23 4.40
CA ARG A 5 22.49 -8.87 4.47
C ARG A 5 21.73 -9.88 5.35
N ALA A 6 20.89 -9.39 6.27
CA ALA A 6 20.04 -10.22 7.13
C ALA A 6 18.63 -10.46 6.55
N ASP A 7 18.23 -9.68 5.54
CA ASP A 7 16.98 -9.77 4.80
C ASP A 7 17.25 -9.28 3.36
N MET A 8 16.44 -9.75 2.42
CA MET A 8 16.41 -9.34 1.00
C MET A 8 15.35 -8.26 0.70
N THR A 9 14.35 -8.09 1.57
CA THR A 9 13.21 -7.18 1.33
C THR A 9 13.62 -5.72 1.09
N PRO A 10 14.49 -5.09 1.91
CA PRO A 10 14.90 -3.70 1.68
C PRO A 10 15.66 -3.51 0.36
N GLN A 11 16.42 -4.53 -0.07
CA GLN A 11 17.18 -4.46 -1.31
C GLN A 11 16.27 -4.62 -2.53
N ILE A 12 15.26 -5.48 -2.44
CA ILE A 12 14.25 -5.64 -3.49
C ILE A 12 13.43 -4.36 -3.64
N ALA A 13 12.97 -3.76 -2.54
CA ALA A 13 12.27 -2.47 -2.57
C ALA A 13 13.12 -1.37 -3.22
N ARG A 14 14.43 -1.32 -2.92
CA ARG A 14 15.37 -0.37 -3.53
C ARG A 14 15.63 -0.65 -5.02
N ILE A 15 15.66 -1.91 -5.44
CA ILE A 15 15.80 -2.29 -6.85
C ILE A 15 14.54 -1.87 -7.61
N ASP A 16 13.37 -2.13 -7.05
CA ASP A 16 12.09 -1.75 -7.62
C ASP A 16 12.00 -0.23 -7.82
N ALA A 17 12.24 0.55 -6.76
CA ALA A 17 12.14 2.01 -6.78
C ALA A 17 13.12 2.71 -7.74
N HIS A 18 14.26 2.10 -8.10
CA HIS A 18 15.32 2.79 -8.86
C HIS A 18 15.76 2.11 -10.16
N LYS A 19 15.48 0.82 -10.34
CA LYS A 19 15.99 0.04 -11.48
C LYS A 19 14.90 -0.49 -12.38
N LEU A 20 13.74 -0.85 -11.85
CA LEU A 20 12.65 -1.42 -12.66
C LEU A 20 11.81 -0.35 -13.36
N LYS A 21 11.61 0.82 -12.73
CA LYS A 21 10.98 2.02 -13.35
C LYS A 21 9.74 1.70 -14.19
N THR A 22 8.84 0.89 -13.66
CA THR A 22 7.55 0.58 -14.30
C THR A 22 6.46 1.45 -13.66
N ASP A 23 5.51 1.93 -14.47
CA ASP A 23 4.31 2.62 -13.96
C ASP A 23 3.22 1.63 -13.50
N GLN A 24 3.53 0.32 -13.47
CA GLN A 24 2.62 -0.75 -13.05
C GLN A 24 3.16 -1.48 -11.81
N PRO A 25 2.28 -2.06 -10.97
CA PRO A 25 2.68 -2.83 -9.80
C PRO A 25 3.58 -4.03 -10.16
N ASN A 26 4.77 -4.09 -9.57
CA ASN A 26 5.72 -5.18 -9.80
C ASN A 26 5.52 -6.32 -8.79
N ARG A 27 5.35 -7.53 -9.32
CA ARG A 27 5.35 -8.77 -8.53
C ARG A 27 6.75 -9.38 -8.57
N LEU A 28 7.45 -9.36 -7.44
CA LEU A 28 8.83 -9.83 -7.36
C LEU A 28 8.93 -11.03 -6.42
N CYS A 29 9.58 -12.09 -6.92
CA CYS A 29 9.99 -13.25 -6.13
C CYS A 29 11.52 -13.23 -6.01
N TYR A 30 12.03 -13.66 -4.87
CA TYR A 30 13.47 -13.75 -4.66
C TYR A 30 13.85 -15.02 -3.92
N ILE A 31 15.07 -15.46 -4.19
CA ILE A 31 15.72 -16.60 -3.54
C ILE A 31 17.19 -16.24 -3.31
N GLY A 32 17.66 -16.41 -2.09
CA GLY A 32 19.04 -16.08 -1.76
C GLY A 32 19.37 -16.38 -0.30
N SER A 33 20.66 -16.50 0.01
CA SER A 33 21.12 -16.72 1.38
C SER A 33 21.20 -15.39 2.14
N VAL A 34 20.68 -15.39 3.37
CA VAL A 34 20.80 -14.27 4.32
C VAL A 34 21.57 -14.72 5.54
N LEU A 35 22.24 -13.79 6.22
CA LEU A 35 23.00 -14.11 7.43
C LEU A 35 22.25 -13.65 8.67
N HIS A 36 21.99 -14.57 9.58
CA HIS A 36 21.44 -14.28 10.90
C HIS A 36 22.55 -14.36 11.96
N THR A 37 22.44 -13.52 13.00
CA THR A 37 23.40 -13.51 14.12
C THR A 37 23.38 -14.83 14.90
N ARG A 38 22.23 -15.52 14.94
CA ARG A 38 22.05 -16.86 15.51
C ARG A 38 21.34 -17.74 14.50
N ALA A 39 21.70 -19.02 14.48
CA ALA A 39 20.98 -20.00 13.67
C ALA A 39 19.53 -20.12 14.15
N GLN A 40 18.59 -20.31 13.22
CA GLN A 40 17.16 -20.47 13.55
C GLN A 40 16.85 -21.78 14.31
N ARG A 41 17.76 -22.76 14.26
CA ARG A 41 17.66 -24.05 14.97
C ARG A 41 18.98 -24.32 15.69
N GLU A 42 18.93 -25.03 16.82
CA GLU A 42 20.15 -25.49 17.50
C GLU A 42 20.96 -26.40 16.56
N GLY A 43 22.25 -26.10 16.39
CA GLY A 43 23.11 -26.76 15.40
C GLY A 43 22.85 -26.39 13.93
N GLY A 44 21.95 -25.44 13.65
CA GLY A 44 21.59 -25.03 12.29
C GLY A 44 22.58 -24.06 11.62
N THR A 45 22.40 -23.84 10.32
CA THR A 45 23.17 -22.82 9.57
C THR A 45 22.78 -21.40 10.00
N ARG A 46 23.77 -20.51 10.08
CA ARG A 46 23.57 -19.06 10.22
C ARG A 46 23.29 -18.36 8.90
N SER A 47 23.46 -19.08 7.78
CA SER A 47 23.21 -18.59 6.43
C SER A 47 22.06 -19.36 5.77
N PRO A 48 20.82 -19.28 6.31
CA PRO A 48 19.68 -19.95 5.68
C PRO A 48 19.39 -19.35 4.32
N LEU A 49 18.77 -20.16 3.47
CA LEU A 49 18.20 -19.71 2.21
C LEU A 49 16.83 -19.07 2.52
N GLN A 50 16.68 -17.78 2.22
CA GLN A 50 15.42 -17.05 2.31
C GLN A 50 14.71 -17.14 0.96
N SER A 51 13.46 -17.60 0.99
CA SER A 51 12.52 -17.56 -0.13
C SER A 51 11.29 -16.80 0.34
N GLY A 52 10.92 -15.74 -0.37
CA GLY A 52 9.78 -14.90 -0.02
C GLY A 52 9.13 -14.29 -1.25
N ALA A 53 7.82 -14.06 -1.16
CA ALA A 53 7.08 -13.24 -2.11
C ALA A 53 6.89 -11.85 -1.48
N LEU A 54 7.30 -10.80 -2.19
CA LEU A 54 7.07 -9.43 -1.76
C LEU A 54 5.79 -8.91 -2.43
N THR A 55 4.80 -8.55 -1.62
CA THR A 55 3.64 -7.77 -2.06
C THR A 55 3.91 -6.31 -1.76
N LEU A 56 4.06 -5.49 -2.80
CA LEU A 56 4.19 -4.04 -2.68
C LEU A 56 2.82 -3.41 -2.89
N ASP A 57 2.32 -2.69 -1.87
CA ASP A 57 1.08 -1.93 -1.94
C ASP A 57 1.39 -0.52 -2.45
N LEU A 58 0.79 -0.14 -3.58
CA LEU A 58 1.02 1.14 -4.24
C LEU A 58 -0.29 1.93 -4.23
N GLY A 59 -0.39 2.89 -3.31
CA GLY A 59 -1.49 3.84 -3.25
C GLY A 59 -1.14 5.17 -3.93
N HIS A 60 -2.05 5.70 -4.74
CA HIS A 60 -1.89 7.05 -5.30
C HIS A 60 -2.60 8.09 -4.43
N VAL A 61 -1.84 8.73 -3.53
CA VAL A 61 -2.33 9.78 -2.63
C VAL A 61 -2.92 10.99 -3.39
N GLY A 62 -2.57 11.15 -4.67
CA GLY A 62 -3.09 12.21 -5.54
C GLY A 62 -4.57 12.05 -5.91
N ILE A 63 -5.06 10.81 -6.03
CA ILE A 63 -6.47 10.56 -6.40
C ILE A 63 -7.40 11.08 -5.32
N PHE A 64 -7.15 10.70 -4.07
CA PHE A 64 -7.92 11.21 -2.94
C PHE A 64 -7.80 12.73 -2.79
N ARG A 65 -6.58 13.29 -2.89
CA ARG A 65 -6.37 14.74 -2.76
C ARG A 65 -7.12 15.55 -3.82
N GLU A 66 -7.14 15.09 -5.07
CA GLU A 66 -7.89 15.80 -6.11
C GLU A 66 -9.40 15.61 -6.00
N LEU A 67 -9.87 14.44 -5.55
CA LEU A 67 -11.28 14.24 -5.21
C LEU A 67 -11.69 15.14 -4.04
N ALA A 68 -10.88 15.24 -2.98
CA ALA A 68 -11.12 16.11 -1.83
C ALA A 68 -11.18 17.59 -2.22
N LYS A 69 -10.28 18.04 -3.10
CA LYS A 69 -10.32 19.41 -3.64
C LYS A 69 -11.57 19.67 -4.49
N GLN A 70 -11.94 18.75 -5.39
CA GLN A 70 -13.14 18.88 -6.21
C GLN A 70 -14.42 18.86 -5.37
N ALA A 71 -14.42 18.06 -4.30
CA ALA A 71 -15.49 17.97 -3.32
C ALA A 71 -15.57 19.18 -2.37
N GLY A 72 -14.60 20.10 -2.45
CA GLY A 72 -14.56 21.30 -1.60
C GLY A 72 -14.24 21.02 -0.13
N PHE A 73 -13.50 19.94 0.15
CA PHE A 73 -13.16 19.57 1.53
C PHE A 73 -12.37 20.69 2.22
N SER A 74 -12.73 20.99 3.47
CA SER A 74 -11.85 21.71 4.36
C SER A 74 -10.65 20.84 4.75
N LYS A 75 -9.57 21.47 5.25
CA LYS A 75 -8.39 20.71 5.71
C LYS A 75 -8.74 19.74 6.84
N GLU A 76 -9.68 20.12 7.69
CA GLU A 76 -10.16 19.29 8.80
C GLU A 76 -10.95 18.08 8.29
N GLN A 77 -11.77 18.26 7.25
CA GLN A 77 -12.49 17.16 6.60
C GLN A 77 -11.53 16.20 5.87
N GLU A 78 -10.53 16.74 5.17
CA GLU A 78 -9.50 15.94 4.50
C GLU A 78 -8.71 15.08 5.51
N GLN A 79 -8.29 15.67 6.63
CA GLN A 79 -7.57 14.95 7.67
C GLN A 79 -8.45 13.88 8.32
N ALA A 80 -9.68 14.21 8.72
CA ALA A 80 -10.60 13.25 9.33
C ALA A 80 -10.89 12.06 8.40
N PHE A 81 -11.09 12.31 7.11
CA PHE A 81 -11.34 11.26 6.14
C PHE A 81 -10.09 10.40 5.88
N THR A 82 -8.90 11.02 5.81
CA THR A 82 -7.62 10.30 5.70
C THR A 82 -7.41 9.36 6.88
N ASP A 83 -7.67 9.83 8.10
CA ASP A 83 -7.54 9.04 9.32
C ASP A 83 -8.50 7.83 9.32
N MET A 84 -9.71 7.99 8.76
CA MET A 84 -10.67 6.88 8.60
C MET A 84 -10.22 5.88 7.52
N LEU A 85 -9.69 6.37 6.39
CA LEU A 85 -9.14 5.54 5.30
C LEU A 85 -7.97 4.67 5.77
N GLU A 86 -7.01 5.27 6.48
CA GLU A 86 -5.83 4.57 7.00
C GLU A 86 -6.21 3.44 7.97
N ARG A 87 -7.26 3.66 8.79
CA ARG A 87 -7.79 2.66 9.73
C ARG A 87 -8.74 1.66 9.07
N LYS A 88 -9.07 1.83 7.78
CA LYS A 88 -10.10 1.05 7.06
C LYS A 88 -11.42 0.98 7.83
N ALA A 89 -11.84 2.10 8.44
CA ALA A 89 -13.03 2.19 9.26
C ALA A 89 -14.31 2.34 8.41
N LEU A 90 -14.62 1.34 7.57
CA LEU A 90 -15.73 1.40 6.60
C LEU A 90 -17.08 1.86 7.20
N PRO A 91 -17.53 1.36 8.38
CA PRO A 91 -18.77 1.83 8.98
C PRO A 91 -18.72 3.33 9.36
N GLU A 92 -17.57 3.81 9.81
CA GLU A 92 -17.34 5.21 10.18
C GLU A 92 -17.36 6.10 8.94
N ILE A 93 -16.69 5.65 7.86
CA ILE A 93 -16.68 6.32 6.55
C ILE A 93 -18.11 6.45 5.99
N ASN A 94 -18.88 5.36 5.99
CA ASN A 94 -20.24 5.37 5.47
C ASN A 94 -21.15 6.31 6.26
N ASN A 95 -21.05 6.31 7.59
CA ASN A 95 -21.81 7.22 8.44
C ASN A 95 -21.41 8.68 8.21
N TRP A 96 -20.11 8.95 8.04
CA TRP A 96 -19.60 10.29 7.75
C TRP A 96 -20.08 10.81 6.39
N LEU A 97 -20.01 9.98 5.35
CA LEU A 97 -20.51 10.30 4.01
C LEU A 97 -22.02 10.54 4.01
N ALA A 98 -22.79 9.72 4.74
CA ALA A 98 -24.24 9.90 4.87
C ALA A 98 -24.64 11.18 5.63
N ALA A 99 -23.79 11.64 6.54
CA ALA A 99 -23.99 12.88 7.29
C ALA A 99 -23.40 14.13 6.58
N SER A 100 -22.70 13.93 5.47
CA SER A 100 -22.05 15.01 4.71
C SER A 100 -23.00 15.63 3.69
N ASP A 101 -22.84 16.93 3.43
CA ASP A 101 -23.64 17.68 2.45
C ASP A 101 -23.03 17.60 1.02
N LEU A 102 -22.35 16.49 0.73
CA LEU A 102 -21.64 16.28 -0.52
C LEU A 102 -22.58 15.79 -1.63
N PRO A 103 -22.28 16.10 -2.91
CA PRO A 103 -23.04 15.55 -4.02
C PRO A 103 -23.02 14.01 -4.02
N ALA A 104 -24.17 13.39 -4.31
CA ALA A 104 -24.29 11.92 -4.34
C ALA A 104 -23.21 11.21 -5.17
N PRO A 105 -22.82 11.69 -6.37
CA PRO A 105 -21.73 11.07 -7.14
C PRO A 105 -20.38 11.09 -6.40
N VAL A 106 -20.11 12.15 -5.64
CA VAL A 106 -18.85 12.30 -4.87
C VAL A 106 -18.85 11.34 -3.68
N CYS A 107 -19.98 11.20 -2.98
CA CYS A 107 -20.12 10.23 -1.90
C CYS A 107 -19.91 8.80 -2.38
N GLU A 108 -20.45 8.44 -3.54
CA GLU A 108 -20.27 7.12 -4.14
C GLU A 108 -18.79 6.85 -4.45
N MET A 109 -18.09 7.79 -5.08
CA MET A 109 -16.66 7.66 -5.38
C MET A 109 -15.81 7.52 -4.11
N LEU A 110 -16.08 8.33 -3.08
CA LEU A 110 -15.35 8.28 -1.82
C LEU A 110 -15.59 6.99 -1.04
N ALA A 111 -16.80 6.41 -1.13
CA ALA A 111 -17.12 5.12 -0.51
C ALA A 111 -16.38 3.93 -1.16
N GLN A 112 -15.95 4.07 -2.42
CA GLN A 112 -15.18 3.03 -3.11
C GLN A 112 -13.69 3.05 -2.73
N LEU A 113 -13.12 4.18 -2.32
CA LEU A 113 -11.68 4.30 -2.00
C LEU A 113 -11.14 3.23 -1.01
N PRO A 114 -11.83 2.88 0.10
CA PRO A 114 -11.39 1.83 1.00
C PRO A 114 -11.43 0.42 0.39
N LEU A 115 -12.26 0.24 -0.66
CA LEU A 115 -12.50 -1.03 -1.35
C LEU A 115 -11.58 -1.23 -2.55
N LEU A 116 -10.99 -0.16 -3.09
CA LEU A 116 -10.03 -0.19 -4.20
C LEU A 116 -8.63 -0.63 -3.74
N TYR A 117 -8.55 -1.80 -3.10
CA TYR A 117 -7.31 -2.47 -2.75
C TYR A 117 -7.31 -3.88 -3.35
N GLY A 118 -6.26 -4.27 -4.06
CA GLY A 118 -6.19 -5.61 -4.62
C GLY A 118 -5.34 -5.76 -5.89
N PRO A 119 -5.53 -6.86 -6.64
CA PRO A 119 -4.77 -7.12 -7.86
C PRO A 119 -5.04 -6.07 -8.94
N ILE A 120 -4.23 -6.05 -10.00
CA ILE A 120 -4.30 -5.04 -11.08
C ILE A 120 -5.70 -4.87 -11.71
N ALA A 121 -6.55 -5.89 -11.65
CA ALA A 121 -7.96 -5.83 -12.07
C ALA A 121 -8.79 -4.77 -11.31
N VAL A 122 -8.37 -4.36 -10.11
CA VAL A 122 -8.99 -3.27 -9.35
C VAL A 122 -8.82 -1.92 -10.06
N LEU A 123 -7.83 -1.76 -10.94
CA LEU A 123 -7.67 -0.54 -11.74
C LEU A 123 -8.81 -0.37 -12.76
N GLU A 124 -9.39 -1.47 -13.26
CA GLU A 124 -10.57 -1.40 -14.14
C GLU A 124 -11.82 -0.94 -13.36
N GLN A 125 -11.94 -1.34 -12.09
CA GLN A 125 -13.00 -0.86 -11.19
C GLN A 125 -12.82 0.61 -10.84
N ALA A 126 -11.57 1.09 -10.72
CA ALA A 126 -11.27 2.49 -10.44
C ALA A 126 -11.50 3.44 -11.64
N GLN A 127 -11.72 2.90 -12.84
CA GLN A 127 -12.01 3.69 -14.06
C GLN A 127 -13.51 3.96 -14.28
N GLN A 128 -14.39 3.28 -13.54
CA GLN A 128 -15.85 3.41 -13.61
C GLN A 128 -16.35 4.42 -12.59
#